data_AF-A0A7J9XWB9-F1
#
_entry.id   AF-A0A7J9XWB9-F1
#
_cell.length_a   1.000
_cell.length_b   1.000
_cell.length_c   1.000
_cell.angle_alpha   90.00
_cell.angle_beta   90.00
_cell.angle_gamma   90.00
#
_symmetry.space_group_name_H-M   'P 1'
#
loop_
_entity.id
_entity.type
_entity.pdbx_description
1 polymer ?
#
loop_
_entity_poly.entity_id
_entity_poly.type
_entity_poly.pdbx_seq_one_letter_code
_entity_poly.pdbx_strand_id
1 'polypeptide(L)'
;MTSTIRHGARLTAALVLAATAVNSYLAVVGLDRVLVAMPAWQKAGPLTWAEFSRYADNGPVALVLYPALAFGGLLLTTASAVSHHRDKLHPRGAGLPIYLALLGTIGGLLATIKAAANMLAVPDLGRDAAGLQMALDNFHFWGNIRAGFQVLAFAAGLWAMTEVFGGRTR
;
A
#
# COMPACT_ATOMS: atom_id res chain seq x y z
N MET A 1 -20.77 -26.46 17.15
CA MET A 1 -19.40 -26.37 16.58
C MET A 1 -19.37 -26.08 15.08
N THR A 2 -20.27 -26.64 14.27
CA THR A 2 -20.37 -26.39 12.80
C THR A 2 -20.71 -24.93 12.42
N SER A 3 -21.47 -24.21 13.24
CA SER A 3 -21.81 -22.79 13.00
C SER A 3 -20.56 -21.90 13.04
N THR A 4 -19.76 -21.96 14.11
CA THR A 4 -18.56 -21.12 14.31
C THR A 4 -17.51 -21.33 13.21
N ILE A 5 -17.39 -22.56 12.71
CA ILE A 5 -16.47 -22.94 11.63
C ILE A 5 -16.80 -22.23 10.31
N ARG A 6 -18.10 -22.06 9.98
CA ARG A 6 -18.51 -21.32 8.77
C ARG A 6 -18.26 -19.82 8.89
N HIS A 7 -18.14 -19.27 10.10
CA HIS A 7 -17.91 -17.84 10.32
C HIS A 7 -16.44 -17.45 10.12
N GLY A 8 -15.48 -18.26 10.62
CA GLY A 8 -14.05 -18.02 10.43
C GLY A 8 -13.64 -17.95 8.96
N ALA A 9 -14.02 -18.97 8.18
CA ALA A 9 -13.74 -19.00 6.75
C ALA A 9 -14.42 -17.90 5.93
N ARG A 10 -15.57 -17.37 6.39
CA ARG A 10 -16.25 -16.22 5.77
C ARG A 10 -15.55 -14.92 6.10
N LEU A 11 -15.12 -14.75 7.36
CA LEU A 11 -14.38 -13.58 7.81
C LEU A 11 -13.04 -13.44 7.09
N THR A 12 -12.24 -14.51 7.03
CA THR A 12 -10.94 -14.48 6.32
C THR A 12 -11.13 -14.05 4.85
N ALA A 13 -12.14 -14.58 4.16
CA ALA A 13 -12.42 -14.21 2.78
C ALA A 13 -12.84 -12.75 2.61
N ALA A 14 -13.69 -12.24 3.51
CA ALA A 14 -14.09 -10.83 3.51
C ALA A 14 -12.88 -9.91 3.77
N LEU A 15 -12.01 -10.28 4.71
CA LEU A 15 -10.78 -9.55 5.01
C LEU A 15 -9.79 -9.58 3.86
N VAL A 16 -9.57 -10.73 3.22
CA VAL A 16 -8.71 -10.85 2.04
C VAL A 16 -9.26 -10.01 0.89
N LEU A 17 -10.57 -10.03 0.64
CA LEU A 17 -11.21 -9.20 -0.39
C LEU A 17 -11.00 -7.71 -0.09
N ALA A 18 -11.31 -7.28 1.13
CA ALA A 18 -11.16 -5.87 1.53
C ALA A 18 -9.70 -5.40 1.48
N ALA A 19 -8.77 -6.21 1.99
CA ALA A 19 -7.34 -5.94 1.93
C ALA A 19 -6.85 -5.83 0.47
N THR A 20 -7.27 -6.77 -0.38
CA THR A 20 -6.90 -6.78 -1.80
C THR A 20 -7.45 -5.56 -2.54
N ALA A 21 -8.68 -5.13 -2.24
CA ALA A 21 -9.26 -3.93 -2.82
C ALA A 21 -8.45 -2.66 -2.46
N VAL A 22 -8.10 -2.48 -1.18
CA VAL A 22 -7.27 -1.34 -0.75
C VAL A 22 -5.87 -1.40 -1.37
N ASN A 23 -5.24 -2.59 -1.35
CA ASN A 23 -3.91 -2.77 -1.93
C ASN A 23 -3.91 -2.58 -3.46
N SER A 24 -5.02 -2.87 -4.15
CA SER A 24 -5.16 -2.61 -5.59
C SER A 24 -5.07 -1.12 -5.89
N TYR A 25 -5.77 -0.29 -5.12
CA TYR A 25 -5.73 1.16 -5.26
C TYR A 25 -4.31 1.70 -5.03
N LEU A 26 -3.66 1.24 -3.95
CA LEU A 26 -2.29 1.62 -3.63
C LEU A 26 -1.30 1.21 -4.73
N ALA A 27 -1.43 -0.01 -5.27
CA ALA A 27 -0.57 -0.50 -6.35
C ALA A 27 -0.76 0.30 -7.64
N VAL A 28 -2.00 0.60 -8.04
CA VAL A 28 -2.29 1.36 -9.26
C VAL A 28 -1.77 2.78 -9.17
N VAL A 29 -2.03 3.48 -8.05
CA VAL A 29 -1.50 4.83 -7.82
C VAL A 29 0.03 4.82 -7.75
N GLY A 30 0.63 3.77 -7.18
CA GLY A 30 2.07 3.57 -7.18
C GLY A 30 2.64 3.44 -8.60
N LEU A 31 2.03 2.61 -9.44
CA LEU A 31 2.43 2.40 -10.83
C LEU A 31 2.27 3.68 -11.68
N ASP A 32 1.13 4.37 -11.55
CA ASP A 32 0.90 5.65 -12.21
C ASP A 32 2.00 6.66 -11.85
N ARG A 33 2.34 6.75 -10.57
CA ARG A 33 3.44 7.62 -10.14
C ARG A 33 4.77 7.25 -10.79
N VAL A 34 5.15 5.98 -10.76
CA VAL A 34 6.45 5.53 -11.30
C VAL A 34 6.53 5.77 -12.80
N LEU A 35 5.46 5.47 -13.54
CA LEU A 35 5.49 5.40 -15.00
C LEU A 35 5.12 6.72 -15.68
N VAL A 36 4.27 7.54 -15.04
CA VAL A 36 3.67 8.73 -15.65
C VAL A 36 4.05 9.97 -14.86
N ALA A 37 3.68 10.04 -13.58
CA ALA A 37 3.76 11.28 -12.84
C ALA A 37 5.21 11.70 -12.55
N MET A 38 6.07 10.80 -12.05
CA MET A 38 7.45 11.15 -11.66
C MET A 38 8.30 11.59 -12.86
N PRO A 39 8.28 10.92 -14.03
CA PRO A 39 8.97 11.43 -15.22
C PRO A 39 8.49 12.82 -15.67
N ALA A 40 7.19 13.11 -15.51
CA ALA A 40 6.65 14.44 -15.82
C ALA A 40 7.14 15.49 -14.80
N TRP A 41 7.11 15.18 -13.51
CA TRP A 41 7.56 16.09 -12.46
C TRP A 41 9.05 16.42 -12.53
N GLN A 42 9.89 15.45 -12.90
CA GLN A 42 11.31 15.67 -13.13
C GLN A 42 11.56 16.70 -14.24
N LYS A 43 10.70 16.74 -15.27
CA LYS A 43 10.78 17.75 -16.35
C LYS A 43 10.23 19.11 -15.93
N ALA A 44 9.20 19.13 -15.08
CA ALA A 44 8.62 20.38 -14.56
C ALA A 44 9.57 21.13 -13.61
N GLY A 45 10.50 20.41 -12.97
CA GLY A 45 11.51 20.97 -12.09
C GLY A 45 11.03 21.10 -10.64
N PRO A 46 11.98 21.29 -9.70
CA PRO A 46 11.75 21.14 -8.27
C PRO A 46 10.83 22.21 -7.68
N LEU A 47 10.89 23.45 -8.19
CA LEU A 47 10.06 24.55 -7.69
C LEU A 47 8.57 24.33 -8.01
N THR A 48 8.26 23.96 -9.26
CA THR A 48 6.89 23.68 -9.71
C THR A 48 6.32 22.45 -9.03
N TRP A 49 7.11 21.38 -8.91
CA TRP A 49 6.68 20.19 -8.19
C TRP A 49 6.47 20.47 -6.69
N ALA A 50 7.34 21.26 -6.06
CA ALA A 50 7.17 21.65 -4.66
C ALA A 50 5.90 22.49 -4.44
N GLU A 51 5.62 23.44 -5.35
CA GLU A 51 4.40 24.25 -5.30
C GLU A 51 3.15 23.37 -5.37
N PHE A 52 3.07 22.45 -6.33
CA PHE A 52 1.98 21.47 -6.38
C PHE A 52 1.88 20.65 -5.09
N SER A 53 3.01 20.09 -4.63
CA SER A 53 3.07 19.19 -3.47
C SER A 53 2.63 19.87 -2.17
N ARG A 54 2.80 21.18 -2.03
CA ARG A 54 2.30 21.93 -0.86
C ARG A 54 0.79 21.86 -0.72
N TYR A 55 0.08 21.91 -1.84
CA TYR A 55 -1.38 21.87 -1.84
C TYR A 55 -1.93 20.45 -1.97
N ALA A 56 -1.31 19.63 -2.82
CA ALA A 56 -1.80 18.30 -3.14
C ALA A 56 -1.35 17.23 -2.15
N ASP A 57 -0.08 17.24 -1.72
CA ASP A 57 0.49 16.18 -0.89
C ASP A 57 0.61 16.57 0.59
N ASN A 58 0.70 17.88 0.88
CA ASN A 58 0.76 18.45 2.23
C ASN A 58 -0.55 19.15 2.65
N GLY A 59 -1.57 19.12 1.80
CA GLY A 59 -2.89 19.66 2.13
C GLY A 59 -3.59 18.86 3.23
N PRO A 60 -4.57 19.44 3.94
CA PRO A 60 -5.24 18.81 5.08
C PRO A 60 -5.92 17.48 4.72
N VAL A 61 -6.47 17.37 3.51
CA VAL A 61 -7.09 16.12 3.03
C VAL A 61 -6.05 15.03 2.84
N ALA A 62 -4.90 15.34 2.22
CA ALA A 62 -3.84 14.37 1.97
C ALA A 62 -3.22 13.85 3.27
N LEU A 63 -3.03 14.74 4.26
CA LEU A 63 -2.53 14.40 5.59
C LEU A 63 -3.44 13.42 6.36
N VAL A 64 -4.71 13.31 6.00
CA VAL A 64 -5.64 12.32 6.57
C VAL A 64 -5.77 11.10 5.67
N LEU A 65 -6.01 11.32 4.37
CA LEU A 65 -6.33 10.26 3.42
C LEU A 65 -5.17 9.30 3.19
N TYR A 66 -3.95 9.81 2.99
CA TYR A 66 -2.81 8.95 2.66
C TYR A 66 -2.41 8.04 3.84
N PRO A 67 -2.30 8.53 5.09
CA PRO A 67 -2.08 7.65 6.23
C PRO A 67 -3.24 6.67 6.43
N ALA A 68 -4.50 7.11 6.30
CA ALA A 68 -5.65 6.22 6.45
C ALA A 68 -5.61 5.04 5.47
N LEU A 69 -5.24 5.29 4.21
CA LEU A 69 -5.07 4.23 3.21
C LEU A 69 -3.89 3.29 3.54
N ALA A 70 -2.74 3.84 3.92
CA ALA A 70 -1.54 3.06 4.23
C ALA A 70 -1.76 2.15 5.46
N PHE A 71 -2.26 2.73 6.56
CA PHE A 71 -2.55 1.98 7.78
C PHE A 71 -3.77 1.07 7.63
N GLY A 72 -4.80 1.51 6.91
CA GLY A 72 -5.98 0.68 6.61
C GLY A 72 -5.61 -0.58 5.83
N GLY A 73 -4.76 -0.46 4.81
CA GLY A 73 -4.22 -1.60 4.07
C GLY A 73 -3.45 -2.57 4.95
N LEU A 74 -2.56 -2.06 5.82
CA LEU A 74 -1.82 -2.89 6.77
C LEU A 74 -2.75 -3.59 7.77
N LEU A 75 -3.71 -2.88 8.36
CA LEU A 75 -4.63 -3.42 9.36
C LEU A 75 -5.50 -4.54 8.77
N LEU A 76 -6.07 -4.33 7.59
CA LEU A 76 -6.88 -5.34 6.90
C LEU A 76 -6.04 -6.57 6.53
N THR A 77 -4.83 -6.36 6.00
CA THR A 77 -3.94 -7.45 5.62
C THR A 77 -3.47 -8.24 6.85
N THR A 78 -3.15 -7.55 7.95
CA THR A 78 -2.80 -8.19 9.23
C THR A 78 -3.99 -8.97 9.80
N ALA A 79 -5.18 -8.39 9.80
CA ALA A 79 -6.39 -9.07 10.24
C ALA A 79 -6.66 -10.33 9.40
N SER A 80 -6.43 -10.29 8.09
CA SER A 80 -6.56 -11.47 7.22
C SER A 80 -5.57 -12.58 7.61
N ALA A 81 -4.32 -12.24 7.90
CA ALA A 81 -3.29 -13.19 8.33
C ALA A 81 -3.59 -13.80 9.71
N VAL A 82 -4.04 -12.97 10.66
CA VAL A 82 -4.44 -13.43 12.00
C VAL A 82 -5.68 -14.33 11.92
N SER A 83 -6.68 -13.95 11.11
CA SER A 83 -7.89 -14.74 10.89
C SER A 83 -7.55 -16.10 10.29
N HIS A 84 -6.72 -16.12 9.24
CA HIS A 84 -6.25 -17.36 8.62
C HIS A 84 -5.46 -18.24 9.59
N HIS A 85 -4.54 -17.65 10.36
CA HIS A 85 -3.71 -18.40 11.30
C HIS A 85 -4.52 -19.05 12.44
N ARG A 86 -5.59 -18.38 12.89
CA ARG A 86 -6.46 -18.89 13.96
C ARG A 86 -7.42 -19.98 13.50
N ASP A 87 -7.72 -20.06 12.21
CA ASP A 87 -8.64 -21.06 11.66
C ASP A 87 -7.87 -22.20 10.98
N LYS A 88 -7.75 -23.32 11.71
CA LYS A 88 -6.97 -24.51 11.34
C LYS A 88 -7.55 -25.31 10.17
N LEU A 89 -8.74 -24.97 9.67
CA LEU A 89 -9.45 -25.70 8.62
C LEU A 89 -9.34 -25.04 7.23
N HIS A 90 -8.58 -23.95 7.10
CA HIS A 90 -8.36 -23.32 5.80
C HIS A 90 -7.53 -24.19 4.84
N PRO A 91 -7.75 -24.05 3.52
CA PRO A 91 -6.84 -24.62 2.53
C PRO A 91 -5.41 -24.17 2.81
N ARG A 92 -4.49 -25.13 2.99
CA ARG A 92 -3.07 -24.84 3.25
C ARG A 92 -2.43 -23.96 2.16
N GLY A 93 -2.98 -23.99 0.95
CA GLY A 93 -2.55 -23.15 -0.18
C GLY A 93 -2.74 -21.65 0.03
N ALA A 94 -3.69 -21.22 0.88
CA ALA A 94 -3.96 -19.80 1.11
C ALA A 94 -2.94 -19.09 2.03
N GLY A 95 -2.18 -19.84 2.83
CA GLY A 95 -1.31 -19.24 3.85
C GLY A 95 -0.15 -18.44 3.26
N LEU A 96 0.58 -19.04 2.31
CA LEU A 96 1.71 -18.38 1.64
C LEU A 96 1.32 -17.04 1.00
N PRO A 97 0.29 -16.93 0.14
CA PRO A 97 -0.06 -15.65 -0.47
C PRO A 97 -0.55 -14.61 0.56
N ILE A 98 -1.27 -15.02 1.62
CA ILE A 98 -1.68 -14.09 2.68
C ILE A 98 -0.45 -13.50 3.41
N TYR A 99 0.55 -14.33 3.73
CA TYR A 99 1.76 -13.85 4.38
C TYR A 99 2.65 -13.01 3.44
N LEU A 100 2.72 -13.36 2.16
CA LEU A 100 3.41 -12.52 1.16
C LEU A 100 2.73 -11.16 1.01
N ALA A 101 1.40 -11.12 1.01
CA ALA A 101 0.66 -9.86 1.00
C ALA A 101 0.99 -9.01 2.24
N LEU A 102 1.02 -9.63 3.42
CA LEU A 102 1.40 -8.95 4.66
C LEU A 102 2.82 -8.38 4.59
N LEU A 103 3.80 -9.17 4.17
CA LEU A 103 5.19 -8.72 4.01
C LEU A 103 5.29 -7.57 3.01
N GLY A 104 4.56 -7.66 1.89
CA GLY A 104 4.45 -6.57 0.91
C GLY A 104 3.88 -5.29 1.54
N THR A 105 2.79 -5.37 2.30
CA THR A 105 2.22 -4.18 2.96
C THR A 105 3.15 -3.56 4.01
N ILE A 106 3.88 -4.38 4.78
CA ILE A 106 4.88 -3.90 5.75
C ILE A 106 6.03 -3.21 5.03
N GLY A 107 6.60 -3.85 3.99
CA GLY A 107 7.67 -3.26 3.19
C GLY A 107 7.24 -1.94 2.53
N GLY A 108 6.02 -1.92 1.99
CA GLY A 108 5.41 -0.72 1.41
C GLY A 108 5.25 0.40 2.45
N LEU A 109 4.81 0.08 3.67
CA LEU A 109 4.66 1.07 4.73
C LEU A 109 6.02 1.63 5.18
N LEU A 110 7.04 0.79 5.34
CA LEU A 110 8.39 1.24 5.71
C LEU A 110 8.98 2.19 4.66
N ALA A 111 8.82 1.86 3.38
CA ALA A 111 9.20 2.75 2.28
C ALA A 111 8.35 4.04 2.27
N THR A 112 7.06 3.95 2.63
CA THR A 112 6.17 5.11 2.76
C THR A 112 6.64 6.06 3.86
N ILE A 113 7.08 5.56 5.01
CA ILE A 113 7.58 6.41 6.10
C ILE A 113 8.78 7.23 5.63
N LYS A 114 9.71 6.61 4.88
CA LYS A 114 10.87 7.31 4.32
C LYS A 114 10.50 8.30 3.22
N ALA A 115 9.60 7.93 2.32
CA ALA A 115 9.09 8.84 1.30
C ALA A 115 8.37 10.04 1.95
N ALA A 116 7.41 9.79 2.84
CA ALA A 116 6.61 10.80 3.50
C ALA A 116 7.48 11.84 4.24
N ALA A 117 8.54 11.41 4.94
CA ALA A 117 9.44 12.34 5.61
C ALA A 117 10.05 13.39 4.64
N ASN A 118 10.40 13.00 3.42
CA ASN A 118 10.93 13.92 2.41
C ASN A 118 9.83 14.86 1.87
N MET A 119 8.62 14.34 1.65
CA MET A 119 7.50 15.14 1.14
C MET A 119 6.98 16.15 2.16
N LEU A 120 6.96 15.76 3.44
CA LEU A 120 6.50 16.60 4.55
C LEU A 120 7.49 17.74 4.86
N ALA A 121 8.75 17.64 4.43
CA ALA A 121 9.75 18.69 4.57
C ALA A 121 9.65 19.77 3.46
N VAL A 122 8.92 19.53 2.38
CA VAL A 122 8.80 20.45 1.22
C VAL A 122 8.30 21.87 1.59
N PRO A 123 7.34 22.05 2.52
CA PRO A 123 6.95 23.38 2.98
C PRO A 123 8.12 24.15 3.61
N ASP A 124 8.94 23.48 4.43
CA ASP A 124 10.02 24.09 5.21
C ASP A 124 11.22 24.53 4.34
N LEU A 125 11.40 23.91 3.17
CA LEU A 125 12.47 24.22 2.23
C LEU A 125 12.23 25.50 1.40
N GLY A 126 11.04 26.11 1.48
CA GLY A 126 10.75 27.39 0.82
C GLY A 126 11.03 27.38 -0.69
N ARG A 127 11.96 28.22 -1.15
CA ARG A 127 12.37 28.29 -2.57
C ARG A 127 13.81 27.81 -2.82
N ASP A 128 14.39 27.07 -1.89
CA ASP A 128 15.69 26.44 -2.11
C ASP A 128 15.57 25.31 -3.14
N ALA A 129 15.93 25.61 -4.40
CA ALA A 129 15.80 24.66 -5.50
C ALA A 129 16.67 23.40 -5.30
N ALA A 130 17.85 23.53 -4.69
CA ALA A 130 18.75 22.40 -4.46
C ALA A 130 18.21 21.48 -3.36
N GLY A 131 17.79 22.05 -2.23
CA GLY A 131 17.15 21.31 -1.14
C GLY A 131 15.86 20.61 -1.60
N LEU A 132 15.03 21.32 -2.37
CA LEU A 132 13.80 20.74 -2.94
C LEU A 132 14.10 19.58 -3.89
N GLN A 133 15.07 19.73 -4.80
CA GLN A 133 15.45 18.66 -5.71
C GLN A 133 15.88 17.40 -4.94
N MET A 134 16.73 17.56 -3.94
CA MET A 134 17.20 16.44 -3.12
C MET A 134 16.05 15.75 -2.38
N ALA A 135 15.15 16.51 -1.75
CA ALA A 135 13.98 15.94 -1.06
C ALA A 135 13.06 15.18 -2.03
N LEU A 136 12.78 15.76 -3.20
CA LEU A 136 11.88 15.18 -4.19
C LEU A 136 12.49 13.94 -4.89
N ASP A 137 13.80 13.91 -5.11
CA ASP A 137 14.50 12.74 -5.63
C ASP A 137 14.52 11.60 -4.62
N ASN A 138 14.74 11.90 -3.33
CA ASN A 138 14.63 10.91 -2.27
C ASN A 138 13.19 10.39 -2.14
N PHE A 139 12.20 11.27 -2.25
CA PHE A 139 10.80 10.88 -2.29
C PHE A 139 10.50 9.94 -3.45
N HIS A 140 11.01 10.25 -4.65
CA HIS A 140 10.87 9.40 -5.82
C HIS A 140 11.51 8.03 -5.62
N PHE A 141 12.76 7.99 -5.13
CA PHE A 141 13.47 6.74 -4.85
C PHE A 141 12.69 5.82 -3.91
N TRP A 142 12.30 6.35 -2.73
CA TRP A 142 11.50 5.58 -1.77
C TRP A 142 10.09 5.27 -2.30
N GLY A 143 9.53 6.15 -3.11
CA GLY A 143 8.26 5.97 -3.81
C GLY A 143 8.28 4.77 -4.76
N ASN A 144 9.38 4.54 -5.48
CA ASN A 144 9.56 3.41 -6.39
C ASN A 144 9.65 2.08 -5.64
N ILE A 145 10.43 2.07 -4.54
CA ILE A 145 10.51 0.90 -3.65
C ILE A 145 9.12 0.57 -3.08
N ARG A 146 8.41 1.59 -2.60
CA ARG A 146 7.05 1.46 -2.10
C ARG A 146 6.11 0.87 -3.14
N ALA A 147 6.14 1.37 -4.38
CA ALA A 147 5.30 0.88 -5.47
C ALA A 147 5.54 -0.60 -5.75
N GLY A 148 6.81 -1.05 -5.79
CA GLY A 148 7.14 -2.46 -5.95
C GLY A 148 6.51 -3.35 -4.87
N PHE A 149 6.62 -2.94 -3.60
CA PHE A 149 5.99 -3.66 -2.50
C PHE A 149 4.45 -3.65 -2.54
N GLN A 150 3.84 -2.55 -2.96
CA GLN A 150 2.38 -2.44 -3.09
C GLN A 150 1.86 -3.34 -4.23
N VAL A 151 2.56 -3.40 -5.36
CA VAL A 151 2.25 -4.33 -6.46
C VAL A 151 2.38 -5.78 -5.99
N LEU A 152 3.45 -6.12 -5.25
CA LEU A 152 3.60 -7.44 -4.66
C LEU A 152 2.45 -7.77 -3.70
N ALA A 153 2.09 -6.83 -2.82
CA ALA A 153 0.99 -7.01 -1.87
C ALA A 153 -0.35 -7.26 -2.57
N PHE A 154 -0.62 -6.52 -3.66
CA PHE A 154 -1.81 -6.70 -4.47
C PHE A 154 -1.82 -8.04 -5.21
N ALA A 155 -0.72 -8.40 -5.88
CA ALA A 155 -0.61 -9.67 -6.61
C ALA A 155 -0.76 -10.88 -5.66
N ALA A 156 -0.13 -10.83 -4.49
CA ALA A 156 -0.29 -11.84 -3.45
C ALA A 156 -1.72 -11.86 -2.89
N GLY A 157 -2.38 -10.72 -2.75
CA GLY A 157 -3.79 -10.62 -2.39
C GLY A 157 -4.71 -11.29 -3.41
N LEU A 158 -4.50 -11.07 -4.71
CA LEU A 158 -5.23 -11.76 -5.77
C LEU A 158 -5.04 -13.28 -5.72
N TRP A 159 -3.81 -13.75 -5.49
CA TRP A 159 -3.55 -15.17 -5.29
C TRP A 159 -4.26 -15.72 -4.04
N ALA A 160 -4.23 -14.98 -2.91
CA ALA A 160 -4.97 -15.36 -1.72
C ALA A 160 -6.48 -15.48 -2.00
N MET A 161 -7.04 -14.60 -2.82
CA MET A 161 -8.44 -14.68 -3.25
C MET A 161 -8.72 -15.98 -4.01
N THR A 162 -7.88 -16.38 -4.98
CA THR A 162 -8.13 -17.62 -5.74
C THR A 162 -8.12 -18.85 -4.83
N GLU A 163 -7.25 -18.89 -3.83
CA GLU A 163 -7.19 -20.01 -2.87
C GLU A 163 -8.38 -20.01 -1.90
N VAL A 164 -8.72 -18.85 -1.34
CA VAL A 164 -9.80 -18.74 -0.33
C VAL A 164 -11.19 -18.92 -0.93
N PHE A 165 -11.40 -18.47 -2.17
CA PHE A 165 -12.67 -18.63 -2.87
C PHE A 165 -12.75 -19.94 -3.67
N GLY A 166 -11.64 -20.39 -4.27
CA GLY A 166 -11.57 -21.66 -5.01
C GLY A 166 -11.60 -22.90 -4.10
N GLY A 167 -11.12 -22.79 -2.86
CA GLY A 167 -11.27 -23.85 -1.86
C GLY A 167 -12.70 -24.04 -1.33
N ARG A 168 -13.66 -23.20 -1.73
CA ARG A 168 -15.09 -23.37 -1.38
C ARG A 168 -15.87 -24.21 -2.41
N THR A 169 -15.32 -24.40 -3.61
CA THR A 169 -15.98 -25.10 -4.72
C THR A 169 -15.46 -26.53 -4.92
N ARG A 170 -14.43 -26.93 -4.19
CA ARG A 170 -13.92 -28.31 -4.09
C ARG A 170 -14.31 -28.91 -2.75
#